data_AF-A0A5S4G172-F1
#
_entry.id   AF-A0A5S4G172-F1
#
_cell.length_a   1.000
_cell.length_b   1.000
_cell.length_c   1.000
_cell.angle_alpha   90.00
_cell.angle_beta   90.00
_cell.angle_gamma   90.00
#
_symmetry.space_group_name_H-M   'P 1'
#
loop_
_entity.id
_entity.type
_entity.pdbx_description
1 polymer ?
#
loop_
_entity_poly.entity_id
_entity_poly.type
_entity_poly.pdbx_seq_one_letter_code
_entity_poly.pdbx_strand_id
1 'polypeptide(L)' 'MERASGVEAYAPLEAGDPEQLGPYRLAGRLGGGGMGQVFLGSSPGGRAVAVKV' A
#
# COMPACT_ATOMS: atom_id res chain seq x y z
N MET A 1 4.85 3.95 -24.57
CA MET A 1 4.03 3.52 -23.42
C MET A 1 4.84 3.80 -22.18
N GLU A 2 4.89 5.07 -21.81
CA GLU A 2 5.74 5.59 -20.74
C GLU A 2 4.88 5.65 -19.48
N ARG A 3 5.05 4.68 -18.57
CA ARG A 3 4.56 4.86 -17.20
C ARG A 3 5.70 5.50 -16.44
N ALA A 4 5.53 6.79 -16.19
CA ALA A 4 6.49 7.68 -15.56
C ALA A 4 7.21 6.99 -14.40
N SER A 5 8.54 6.96 -14.50
CA SER A 5 9.47 6.85 -13.38
C SER A 5 9.13 7.93 -12.36
N GLY A 6 8.54 7.53 -11.23
CA GLY A 6 8.41 8.32 -10.03
C GLY A 6 8.94 7.48 -8.88
N VAL A 7 10.02 7.95 -8.25
CA VAL A 7 10.71 7.48 -7.03
C VAL A 7 10.00 6.31 -6.32
N GLU A 8 10.67 5.17 -6.12
CA GLU A 8 10.12 4.02 -5.36
C GLU A 8 9.69 4.47 -3.95
N ALA A 9 8.42 4.83 -3.79
CA ALA A 9 7.88 5.46 -2.58
C ALA A 9 7.30 4.45 -1.56
N TYR A 10 7.34 3.16 -1.90
CA TYR A 10 6.87 2.05 -1.05
C TYR A 10 7.45 0.72 -1.56
N ALA A 11 7.67 -0.24 -0.66
CA ALA A 11 8.09 -1.59 -1.02
C ALA A 11 6.90 -2.42 -1.55
N PRO A 12 7.09 -3.45 -2.39
CA PRO A 12 5.99 -4.33 -2.80
C PRO A 12 5.34 -5.04 -1.60
N LEU A 13 4.10 -5.51 -1.78
CA LEU A 13 3.49 -6.45 -0.84
C LEU A 13 4.28 -7.76 -0.79
N GLU A 14 4.47 -8.30 0.39
CA GLU A 14 5.13 -9.57 0.62
C GLU A 14 4.11 -10.72 0.65
N ALA A 15 4.60 -11.95 0.54
CA ALA A 15 3.74 -13.13 0.67
C ALA A 15 3.13 -13.18 2.08
N GLY A 16 1.79 -13.19 2.14
CA GLY A 16 1.05 -13.15 3.40
C GLY A 16 0.55 -11.77 3.79
N ASP A 17 1.00 -10.71 3.11
CA ASP A 17 0.35 -9.40 3.24
C ASP A 17 -1.06 -9.44 2.65
N PRO A 18 -2.03 -8.75 3.27
CA PRO A 18 -3.36 -8.64 2.71
C PRO A 18 -3.35 -7.79 1.44
N GLU A 19 -3.92 -8.29 0.34
CA GLU A 19 -4.12 -7.49 -0.87
C GLU A 19 -5.29 -6.49 -0.73
N GLN A 20 -6.19 -6.73 0.23
CA GLN A 20 -7.33 -5.88 0.55
C GLN A 20 -7.59 -5.86 2.06
N LEU A 21 -7.95 -4.68 2.56
CA LEU A 21 -8.38 -4.44 3.94
C LEU A 21 -9.68 -3.65 3.92
N GLY A 22 -10.79 -4.33 4.18
CA GLY A 22 -12.12 -3.76 4.00
C GLY A 22 -12.28 -3.20 2.58
N PRO A 23 -12.64 -1.92 2.40
CA PRO A 23 -12.84 -1.32 1.09
C PRO A 23 -11.54 -0.88 0.38
N TYR A 24 -10.37 -1.06 1.01
CA TYR A 24 -9.10 -0.56 0.49
C TYR A 24 -8.32 -1.69 -0.19
N ARG A 25 -7.91 -1.47 -1.45
CA ARG A 25 -6.94 -2.35 -2.14
C ARG A 25 -5.53 -1.87 -1.84
N LEU A 26 -4.66 -2.77 -1.39
CA LEU A 26 -3.27 -2.45 -1.06
C LEU A 26 -2.38 -2.56 -2.30
N ALA A 27 -1.41 -1.65 -2.39
CA ALA A 27 -0.45 -1.57 -3.50
C ALA A 27 0.99 -1.86 -3.03
N GLY A 28 1.28 -1.66 -1.75
CA GLY A 28 2.58 -2.00 -1.17
C GLY A 28 2.76 -1.46 0.25
N ARG A 29 3.96 -1.62 0.79
CA ARG A 29 4.35 -1.36 2.17
C ARG A 29 5.05 0.00 2.28
N LEU A 30 4.54 0.86 3.16
CA LEU A 30 5.14 2.16 3.47
C LEU A 30 6.16 2.08 4.61
N GLY A 31 6.02 1.09 5.49
CA GLY A 31 6.93 0.87 6.62
C GLY A 31 6.20 0.24 7.81
N GLY A 32 6.95 -0.27 8.79
CA GLY A 32 6.38 -0.96 9.95
C GLY A 32 7.24 -0.79 11.19
N GLY A 33 6.66 -1.05 12.36
CA GLY A 33 7.34 -0.98 13.66
C GLY A 33 6.60 -1.80 14.73
N GLY A 34 6.92 -1.59 16.01
CA GLY A 34 6.36 -2.39 17.12
C GLY A 34 4.83 -2.34 17.28
N MET A 35 4.14 -1.46 16.55
CA MET A 35 2.67 -1.34 16.54
C MET A 35 2.06 -1.72 15.19
N GLY A 36 2.79 -2.52 14.40
CA GLY A 36 2.30 -3.11 13.16
C GLY A 36 2.80 -2.43 11.88
N GLN A 37 2.09 -2.68 10.78
CA GLN A 37 2.55 -2.42 9.41
C GLN A 37 1.67 -1.36 8.75
N VAL A 38 2.29 -0.44 8.01
CA VAL A 38 1.60 0.56 7.20
C VAL A 38 1.74 0.19 5.72
N PHE A 39 0.61 0.22 5.03
CA PHE A 39 0.48 -0.05 3.61
C PHE A 39 0.00 1.18 2.86
N LEU A 40 0.48 1.35 1.63
CA LEU A 40 -0.17 2.17 0.64
C LEU A 40 -1.37 1.40 0.09
N GLY A 41 -2.53 2.05 0.02
CA GLY A 41 -3.70 1.51 -0.64
C GLY A 41 -4.48 2.56 -1.42
N SER A 42 -5.51 2.09 -2.12
CA SER A 42 -6.48 2.92 -2.83
C SER A 42 -7.87 2.76 -2.22
N SER A 43 -8.56 3.87 -1.98
CA SER A 43 -9.98 3.87 -1.63
C SER A 43 -10.85 3.44 -2.82
N PRO A 44 -12.13 3.08 -2.60
CA PRO A 44 -13.06 2.80 -3.70
C PRO A 44 -13.20 3.95 -4.70
N GLY A 45 -12.98 5.19 -4.25
CA GLY A 45 -12.96 6.39 -5.10
C GLY A 45 -11.63 6.68 -5.79
N GLY A 46 -10.64 5.78 -5.70
CA GLY A 46 -9.35 5.89 -6.37
C GLY A 46 -8.32 6.79 -5.67
N ARG A 47 -8.59 7.25 -4.44
CA ARG A 47 -7.65 8.09 -3.68
C ARG A 47 -6.59 7.22 -2.99
N ALA A 48 -5.33 7.63 -3.07
CA ALA A 48 -4.24 7.03 -2.29
C ALA A 48 -4.44 7.27 -0.78
N VAL A 49 -4.29 6.22 0.01
CA VAL A 49 -4.44 6.21 1.48
C VAL A 49 -3.33 5.39 2.13
N ALA A 50 -3.00 5.71 3.37
CA ALA A 50 -2.18 4.87 4.23
C ALA A 50 -3.09 4.03 5.13
N VAL A 51 -2.94 2.71 5.12
CA VAL A 51 -3.70 1.77 5.95
C VAL A 51 -2.75 1.13 6.94
N LYS A 52 -3.05 1.23 8.24
CA LYS A 52 -2.26 0.61 9.29
C LYS A 52 -3.01 -0.59 9.87
N VAL A 53 -2.28 -1.68 10.09
CA VAL A 53 -2.73 -2.88 10.81
C VAL A 53 -1.86 -3.11 12.03
#